data_AF-A0A6J7ZK96-F1
#
_entry.id   AF-A0A6J7ZK96-F1
#
_cell.length_a   1.000
_cell.length_b   1.000
_cell.length_c   1.000
_cell.angle_alpha   90.00
_cell.angle_beta   90.00
_cell.angle_gamma   90.00
#
_symmetry.space_group_name_H-M   'P 1'
#
loop_
_entity.id
_entity.type
_entity.pdbx_description
1 polymer ?
#
loop_
_entity_poly.entity_id
_entity_poly.type
_entity_poly.pdbx_seq_one_letter_code
_entity_poly.pdbx_strand_id
1 'polypeptide(L)'
;MKAIETTATINENGELTLDKLLEVTKPQRVRIILLLSDEDEPDPDETPTEIVIEGIQQGLQEALTGQTISVSEMWEGIDAE
;
A
#
# COMPACT_ATOMS: atom_id res chain seq x y z
N MET A 1 -0.47 0.36 -33.09
CA MET A 1 -0.39 -0.68 -32.03
C MET A 1 -1.20 -0.18 -30.85
N LYS A 2 -2.05 -1.00 -30.24
CA LYS A 2 -2.86 -0.62 -29.06
C LYS A 2 -2.26 -1.33 -27.84
N ALA A 3 -1.88 -0.57 -26.82
CA ALA A 3 -1.44 -1.11 -25.54
C ALA A 3 -2.66 -1.29 -24.62
N ILE A 4 -2.63 -2.34 -23.80
CA ILE A 4 -3.64 -2.61 -22.77
C ILE A 4 -2.84 -2.81 -21.48
N GLU A 5 -3.15 -2.02 -20.46
CA GLU A 5 -2.58 -2.14 -19.12
C GLU A 5 -3.57 -2.90 -18.25
N THR A 6 -3.10 -3.95 -17.57
CA THR A 6 -3.88 -4.78 -16.65
C THR A 6 -2.94 -5.37 -15.61
N THR A 7 -3.49 -5.70 -14.45
CA THR A 7 -2.80 -6.47 -13.41
C THR A 7 -2.80 -7.96 -13.77
N ALA A 8 -1.75 -8.64 -13.33
CA ALA A 8 -1.53 -10.06 -13.54
C ALA A 8 -0.62 -10.59 -12.43
N THR A 9 -0.81 -11.85 -12.06
CA THR A 9 0.01 -12.52 -11.06
C THR A 9 0.95 -13.53 -11.72
N ILE A 10 2.22 -13.52 -11.32
CA ILE A 10 3.19 -14.57 -11.68
C ILE A 10 3.19 -15.60 -10.54
N ASN A 11 2.85 -16.85 -10.85
CA ASN A 11 2.83 -17.91 -9.84
C ASN A 11 4.25 -18.48 -9.58
N GLU A 12 4.35 -19.39 -8.60
CA GLU A 12 5.63 -20.04 -8.20
C GLU A 12 6.32 -20.79 -9.35
N ASN A 13 5.57 -21.21 -10.38
CA ASN A 13 6.10 -21.90 -11.56
C ASN A 13 6.54 -20.92 -12.66
N GLY A 14 6.39 -19.60 -12.44
CA GLY A 14 6.71 -18.56 -13.42
C GLY A 14 5.63 -18.35 -14.49
N GLU A 15 4.41 -18.84 -14.28
CA GLU A 15 3.29 -18.66 -15.22
C GLU A 15 2.54 -17.36 -14.93
N LEU A 16 2.34 -16.54 -15.96
CA LEU A 16 1.59 -15.29 -15.88
C LEU A 16 0.10 -15.56 -16.03
N THR A 17 -0.69 -15.23 -15.01
CA THR A 17 -2.16 -15.29 -15.05
C THR A 17 -2.73 -13.88 -15.00
N LEU A 18 -3.53 -13.52 -16.01
CA LEU A 18 -4.21 -12.22 -16.04
C LEU A 18 -5.41 -12.25 -15.09
N ASP A 19 -5.58 -11.19 -14.30
CA ASP A 19 -6.71 -11.10 -13.36
C ASP A 19 -8.05 -10.93 -14.09
N LYS A 20 -8.00 -10.46 -15.33
CA LYS A 20 -9.17 -10.21 -16.19
C LYS A 20 -8.90 -10.69 -17.62
N LEU A 21 -9.96 -11.15 -18.29
CA LEU A 21 -9.89 -11.49 -19.71
C LEU A 21 -9.60 -10.25 -20.55
N LEU A 22 -8.71 -10.40 -21.52
CA LEU A 22 -8.47 -9.37 -22.53
C LEU A 22 -9.59 -9.40 -23.58
N GLU A 23 -10.27 -8.28 -23.75
CA GLU A 23 -11.28 -8.09 -24.79
C GLU A 23 -10.61 -7.94 -26.17
N VAL A 24 -10.04 -9.02 -26.68
CA VAL A 24 -9.47 -9.10 -28.03
C VAL A 24 -10.49 -9.68 -29.00
N THR A 25 -10.69 -9.00 -30.13
CA THR A 25 -11.73 -9.37 -31.10
C THR A 25 -11.39 -10.64 -31.90
N LYS A 26 -10.09 -11.01 -31.98
CA LYS A 26 -9.61 -12.17 -32.73
C LYS A 26 -8.34 -12.76 -32.07
N PRO A 27 -8.10 -14.08 -32.19
CA PRO A 27 -6.83 -14.69 -31.80
C PRO A 27 -5.67 -14.07 -32.58
N GLN A 28 -4.66 -13.57 -31.87
CA GLN A 28 -3.52 -12.90 -32.48
C GLN A 28 -2.28 -13.02 -31.58
N ARG A 29 -1.08 -12.87 -32.16
CA ARG A 29 0.16 -12.79 -31.38
C ARG A 29 0.28 -11.40 -30.75
N VAL A 30 0.72 -11.35 -29.50
CA VAL A 30 0.90 -10.11 -28.73
C VAL A 30 2.32 -10.03 -28.19
N ARG A 31 2.78 -8.81 -27.86
CA ARG A 31 4.01 -8.55 -27.11
C ARG A 31 3.61 -8.12 -25.71
N ILE A 32 4.17 -8.77 -24.70
CA ILE A 32 3.91 -8.48 -23.28
C ILE A 32 5.10 -7.68 -22.75
N ILE A 33 4.82 -6.66 -21.94
CA ILE A 33 5.81 -5.93 -21.15
C ILE A 33 5.40 -6.14 -19.69
N LEU A 34 6.31 -6.66 -18.88
CA LEU A 34 6.08 -6.87 -17.45
C LEU A 34 6.73 -5.72 -16.69
N LEU A 35 5.95 -5.08 -15.83
CA LEU A 35 6.45 -4.15 -14.83
C LEU A 35 6.41 -4.89 -13.51
N LEU A 36 7.57 -5.18 -12.94
CA LEU A 36 7.68 -5.75 -11.61
C LEU A 36 7.75 -4.58 -10.63
N SER A 37 6.89 -4.59 -9.61
CA SER A 37 7.08 -3.69 -8.47
C SER A 37 8.29 -4.19 -7.69
N ASP A 38 9.27 -3.33 -7.47
CA ASP A 38 10.29 -3.60 -6.46
C ASP A 38 9.60 -3.45 -5.09
N GLU A 39 9.03 -4.54 -4.57
CA GLU A 39 8.43 -4.57 -3.22
C GLU A 39 9.48 -4.28 -2.12
N ASP A 40 10.77 -4.32 -2.48
CA ASP A 40 11.91 -4.05 -1.62
C ASP A 40 12.48 -2.62 -1.75
N GLU A 41 11.94 -1.76 -2.63
CA GLU A 41 12.29 -0.33 -2.58
C GLU A 41 11.49 0.32 -1.44
N PRO A 42 12.16 0.75 -0.33
CA PRO A 42 11.46 1.41 0.75
C PRO A 42 10.86 2.70 0.21
N ASP A 43 9.53 2.83 0.31
CA ASP A 43 8.86 4.09 0.04
C ASP A 43 9.41 5.13 1.02
N PRO A 44 10.06 6.22 0.55
CA PRO A 44 10.63 7.23 1.43
C PRO A 44 9.58 7.94 2.30
N ASP A 45 8.30 7.86 1.92
CA ASP A 45 7.17 8.39 2.69
C ASP A 45 6.56 7.36 3.66
N GLU A 46 6.98 6.08 3.60
CA GLU A 46 6.50 5.04 4.50
C GLU A 46 7.21 5.10 5.86
N THR A 47 6.40 5.12 6.93
CA THR A 47 6.94 5.04 8.29
C THR A 47 7.38 3.60 8.58
N PRO A 48 8.61 3.37 9.07
CA PRO A 48 9.09 2.03 9.38
C PRO A 48 8.15 1.30 10.35
N THR A 49 7.91 0.01 10.10
CA THR A 49 6.99 -0.82 10.90
C THR A 49 7.35 -0.79 12.39
N GLU A 50 8.63 -0.75 12.74
CA GLU A 50 9.09 -0.71 14.13
C GLU A 50 8.61 0.57 14.85
N ILE A 51 8.67 1.72 14.17
CA ILE A 51 8.20 3.01 14.70
C ILE A 51 6.69 2.99 14.94
N VAL A 52 5.94 2.39 14.00
CA VAL A 52 4.49 2.23 14.14
C VAL A 52 4.14 1.35 15.35
N ILE A 53 4.86 0.23 15.52
CA ILE A 53 4.64 -0.70 16.64
C ILE A 53 4.94 0.00 17.98
N GLU A 54 6.06 0.71 18.08
CA GLU A 54 6.42 1.47 19.29
C GLU A 54 5.36 2.49 19.66
N GLY A 55 4.88 3.28 18.69
CA GLY A 55 3.82 4.27 18.90
C GLY A 55 2.50 3.66 19.38
N ILE A 56 2.10 2.51 18.81
CA ILE A 56 0.89 1.80 19.23
C ILE A 56 1.04 1.26 20.66
N GLN A 57 2.19 0.67 21.00
CA GLN A 57 2.45 0.16 22.34
C GLN A 57 2.39 1.27 23.39
N GLN A 58 3.03 2.41 23.10
CA GLN A 58 3.01 3.58 23.97
C GLN A 58 1.58 4.10 24.17
N GLY A 59 0.84 4.36 23.07
CA GLY A 59 -0.52 4.88 23.16
C GLY A 59 -1.47 3.94 23.90
N LEU A 60 -1.28 2.63 23.78
CA LEU A 60 -2.04 1.65 24.55
C LEU A 60 -1.72 1.72 26.06
N GLN A 61 -0.45 1.85 26.44
CA GLN A 61 -0.08 2.04 27.85
C GLN A 61 -0.63 3.35 28.42
N GLU A 62 -0.57 4.43 27.67
CA GLU A 62 -1.12 5.73 28.05
C GLU A 62 -2.63 5.66 28.27
N ALA A 63 -3.36 5.02 27.36
CA ALA A 63 -4.79 4.77 27.50
C ALA A 63 -5.13 3.93 28.74
N LEU A 64 -4.38 2.85 28.99
CA LEU A 64 -4.60 1.97 30.15
C LEU A 64 -4.26 2.66 31.49
N THR A 65 -3.33 3.61 31.49
CA THR A 65 -2.91 4.35 32.68
C THR A 65 -3.66 5.67 32.88
N GLY A 66 -4.57 6.01 31.97
CA GLY A 66 -5.34 7.27 32.02
C GLY A 66 -4.52 8.50 31.66
N GLN A 67 -3.34 8.34 31.06
CA GLN A 67 -2.52 9.43 30.53
C GLN A 67 -3.04 9.85 29.15
N THR A 68 -4.30 10.31 29.11
CA THR A 68 -4.98 10.73 27.88
C THR A 68 -5.58 12.11 28.07
N ILE A 69 -5.60 12.91 27.00
CA ILE A 69 -6.35 14.16 26.95
C ILE A 69 -7.60 13.98 26.08
N SER A 70 -8.64 14.78 26.34
CA SER A 70 -9.82 14.78 25.49
C SER A 70 -9.51 15.40 24.12
N VAL A 71 -10.32 15.05 23.11
CA VAL A 71 -10.15 15.61 21.76
C VAL A 71 -10.25 17.14 21.77
N SER A 72 -11.11 17.72 22.61
CA SER A 72 -11.22 19.18 22.75
C SER A 72 -9.91 19.80 23.25
N GLU A 73 -9.26 19.16 24.23
CA GLU A 73 -7.97 19.60 24.79
C GLU A 73 -6.82 19.45 23.80
N MET A 74 -6.87 18.48 22.86
CA MET A 74 -5.84 18.34 21.81
C MET A 74 -5.75 19.57 20.90
N TRP A 75 -6.88 20.28 20.71
CA TRP A 75 -6.93 21.50 19.89
C TRP A 75 -6.47 22.75 20.65
N GLU A 76 -6.26 22.67 21.97
CA GLU A 76 -5.76 23.80 22.75
C GLU A 76 -4.30 24.09 22.37
N GLY A 77 -4.03 25.27 21.81
CA GLY A 77 -2.68 25.70 21.43
C GLY A 77 -2.24 25.32 20.01
N ILE A 78 -3.12 24.69 19.21
CA ILE A 78 -2.96 24.57 17.76
C ILE A 78 -3.78 25.69 17.12
N ASP A 79 -3.12 26.77 16.70
CA ASP A 79 -3.77 27.86 15.96
C ASP A 79 -4.15 27.38 14.56
N ALA A 80 -5.45 27.46 14.23
CA ALA A 80 -5.96 27.24 12.88
C ALA A 80 -5.92 28.57 12.10
N GLU A 81 -4.72 29.03 11.71
CA GLU A 81 -4.56 30.12 10.73
C GLU A 81 -4.54 29.59 9.30
#